data_AF-A0A957SM62-F1
#
_entry.id   AF-A0A957SM62-F1
#
_cell.length_a   1.000
_cell.length_b   1.000
_cell.length_c   1.000
_cell.angle_alpha   90.00
_cell.angle_beta   90.00
_cell.angle_gamma   90.00
#
_symmetry.space_group_name_H-M   'P 1'
#
loop_
_entity.id
_entity.type
_entity.pdbx_description
1 polymer ?
#
loop_
_entity_poly.entity_id
_entity_poly.type
_entity_poly.pdbx_seq_one_letter_code
_entity_poly.pdbx_strand_id
1 'polypeptide(L)'
;ERMLDQMVPVLCGLWLLGWTVNLGGELVLVRPEVLALIILAMLGSAIAAWTAPDQSNHTTFVLITSAGLAGLSGAVSFDQGPRALIWPTTAFALGGGLWLVGERVWQEWGWQIPVSVGALALAGVPFTPGFLTQPGLARLITTGSIFTLLFAVYVIAQTIQIGALLRSWGAERRDPPVLQPMAVARLLIACIALGLPLAFVGFLPQTVATLASMPDAIPPTLGNPPTVVAPGVVWITLGLPLLLGMGIALMRPRFWGLFGAWPGRVSHLSRLEWLFQISWWSINRVSDAWGNAVGVIEGAGYMGWLAVFALLGYILISQ
;
A
#
# COMPACT_ATOMS: atom_id res chain seq x y z
N GLU A 1 -13.85 -8.87 9.84
CA GLU A 1 -14.56 -9.26 8.59
C GLU A 1 -14.36 -8.19 7.53
N ARG A 2 -14.98 -7.00 7.62
CA ARG A 2 -14.84 -5.91 6.61
C ARG A 2 -13.43 -5.52 6.13
N MET A 3 -12.38 -5.75 6.91
CA MET A 3 -10.99 -5.41 6.52
C MET A 3 -10.26 -6.54 5.78
N LEU A 4 -10.60 -7.80 6.05
CA LEU A 4 -10.11 -8.93 5.26
C LEU A 4 -10.70 -8.87 3.84
N ASP A 5 -11.95 -8.39 3.73
CA ASP A 5 -12.64 -8.15 2.46
C ASP A 5 -11.91 -7.10 1.59
N GLN A 6 -11.11 -6.21 2.20
CA GLN A 6 -10.32 -5.21 1.47
C GLN A 6 -8.94 -5.74 1.05
N MET A 7 -8.35 -6.68 1.79
CA MET A 7 -7.03 -7.23 1.45
C MET A 7 -7.07 -8.10 0.19
N VAL A 8 -8.13 -8.89 0.00
CA VAL A 8 -8.24 -9.81 -1.15
C VAL A 8 -8.24 -9.05 -2.49
N PRO A 9 -9.09 -8.03 -2.71
CA PRO A 9 -9.04 -7.23 -3.94
C PRO A 9 -7.69 -6.54 -4.16
N VAL A 10 -7.04 -6.07 -3.08
CA VAL A 10 -5.72 -5.43 -3.17
C VAL A 10 -4.65 -6.43 -3.61
N LEU A 11 -4.64 -7.63 -3.04
CA LEU A 11 -3.72 -8.70 -3.44
C LEU A 11 -3.94 -9.12 -4.89
N CYS A 12 -5.20 -9.28 -5.31
CA CYS A 12 -5.54 -9.52 -6.71
C CYS A 12 -5.07 -8.39 -7.63
N GLY A 13 -5.29 -7.13 -7.22
CA GLY A 13 -4.86 -5.96 -7.98
C GLY A 13 -3.34 -5.86 -8.12
N LEU A 14 -2.60 -6.09 -7.04
CA LEU A 14 -1.13 -6.17 -7.07
C LEU A 14 -0.65 -7.31 -7.98
N TRP A 15 -1.27 -8.49 -7.90
CA TRP A 15 -0.89 -9.60 -8.77
C TRP A 15 -1.18 -9.32 -10.25
N LEU A 16 -2.35 -8.76 -10.55
CA LEU A 16 -2.73 -8.33 -11.90
C LEU A 16 -1.77 -7.26 -12.42
N LEU A 17 -1.35 -6.31 -11.57
CA LEU A 17 -0.35 -5.30 -11.94
C LEU A 17 0.93 -5.98 -12.46
N GLY A 18 1.40 -7.05 -11.82
CA GLY A 18 2.54 -7.84 -12.29
C GLY A 18 2.32 -8.40 -13.69
N TRP A 19 1.17 -9.04 -13.94
CA TRP A 19 0.86 -9.56 -15.26
C TRP A 19 0.73 -8.47 -16.33
N THR A 20 0.12 -7.33 -16.00
CA THR A 20 -0.02 -6.21 -16.94
C THR A 20 1.34 -5.63 -17.34
N VAL A 21 2.28 -5.52 -16.40
CA VAL A 21 3.65 -5.07 -16.69
C VAL A 21 4.38 -6.05 -17.60
N ASN A 22 4.21 -7.34 -17.35
CA ASN A 22 4.84 -8.38 -18.15
C ASN A 22 4.34 -8.39 -19.61
N LEU A 23 3.04 -8.18 -19.80
CA LEU A 23 2.39 -8.20 -21.11
C LEU A 23 2.53 -6.88 -21.88
N GLY A 24 2.62 -5.76 -21.15
CA GLY A 24 2.56 -4.41 -21.72
C GLY A 24 3.85 -3.91 -22.36
N GLY A 25 5.00 -4.57 -22.13
CA GLY A 25 6.29 -4.20 -22.70
C GLY A 25 6.77 -2.79 -22.30
N GLU A 26 7.74 -2.73 -21.39
CA GLU A 26 8.49 -1.54 -20.94
C GLU A 26 7.82 -0.49 -20.00
N LEU A 27 8.55 -0.25 -18.90
CA LEU A 27 8.94 1.02 -18.25
C LEU A 27 7.90 2.07 -17.82
N VAL A 28 6.60 1.97 -18.14
CA VAL A 28 5.62 2.99 -17.70
C VAL A 28 5.65 3.19 -16.18
N LEU A 29 5.76 2.11 -15.42
CA LEU A 29 5.81 2.16 -13.94
C LEU A 29 7.13 2.67 -13.37
N VAL A 30 8.22 2.65 -14.14
CA VAL A 30 9.53 3.18 -13.73
C VAL A 30 9.66 4.66 -14.06
N ARG A 31 8.71 5.24 -14.81
CA ARG A 31 8.71 6.66 -15.13
C ARG A 31 8.67 7.50 -13.85
N PRO A 32 9.51 8.54 -13.73
CA PRO A 32 9.62 9.32 -12.51
C PRO A 32 8.30 9.98 -12.13
N GLU A 33 7.45 10.37 -13.10
CA GLU A 33 6.15 10.96 -12.80
C GLU A 33 5.20 9.96 -12.15
N VAL A 34 5.20 8.71 -12.62
CA VAL A 34 4.37 7.63 -12.07
C VAL A 34 4.83 7.27 -10.67
N LEU A 35 6.14 7.13 -10.46
CA LEU A 35 6.71 6.89 -9.14
C LEU A 35 6.42 8.06 -8.18
N ALA A 36 6.50 9.31 -8.66
CA ALA A 36 6.12 10.48 -7.87
C ALA A 36 4.67 10.41 -7.41
N LEU A 37 3.74 10.08 -8.31
CA LEU A 37 2.33 9.92 -7.96
C LEU A 37 2.11 8.82 -6.92
N ILE A 38 2.77 7.67 -7.06
CA ILE A 38 2.68 6.57 -6.08
C ILE A 38 3.21 7.03 -4.72
N ILE A 39 4.39 7.65 -4.68
CA ILE A 39 5.04 8.09 -3.44
C ILE A 39 4.24 9.21 -2.76
N LEU A 40 3.68 10.15 -3.52
CA LEU A 40 2.82 11.21 -2.99
C LEU A 40 1.49 10.65 -2.46
N ALA A 41 0.89 9.69 -3.16
CA ALA A 41 -0.30 9.00 -2.67
C ALA A 41 0.00 8.25 -1.37
N MET A 42 1.12 7.55 -1.30
CA MET A 42 1.61 6.89 -0.09
C MET A 42 1.86 7.88 1.05
N LEU A 43 2.46 9.04 0.78
CA LEU A 43 2.67 10.08 1.78
C LEU A 43 1.33 10.59 2.33
N GLY A 44 0.38 10.88 1.43
CA GLY A 44 -0.97 11.30 1.81
C GLY A 44 -1.67 10.27 2.69
N SER A 45 -1.61 8.99 2.32
CA SER A 45 -2.22 7.91 3.11
C SER A 45 -1.47 7.65 4.42
N ALA A 46 -0.14 7.79 4.46
CA ALA A 46 0.64 7.66 5.70
C ALA A 46 0.29 8.76 6.70
N ILE A 47 0.18 10.01 6.23
CA ILE A 47 -0.26 11.15 7.05
C ILE A 47 -1.69 10.92 7.56
N ALA A 48 -2.58 10.45 6.69
CA ALA A 48 -3.96 10.10 7.05
C ALA A 48 -4.00 9.01 8.14
N ALA A 49 -3.20 7.95 7.98
CA ALA A 49 -3.07 6.87 8.96
C ALA A 49 -2.57 7.38 10.30
N TRP A 50 -1.52 8.21 10.30
CA TRP A 50 -0.93 8.76 11.51
C TRP A 50 -1.89 9.66 12.30
N THR A 51 -2.68 10.47 11.58
CA THR A 51 -3.59 11.47 12.15
C THR A 51 -5.00 10.93 12.44
N ALA A 52 -5.35 9.75 11.94
CA ALA A 52 -6.69 9.19 12.09
C ALA A 52 -7.10 9.03 13.57
N PRO A 53 -8.23 9.65 13.98
CA PRO A 53 -8.73 9.52 15.36
C PRO A 53 -9.29 8.12 15.61
N ASP A 54 -10.03 7.58 14.64
CA ASP A 54 -10.71 6.31 14.73
C ASP A 54 -9.83 5.14 14.29
N GLN A 55 -10.00 4.01 14.96
CA GLN A 55 -9.26 2.79 14.67
C GLN A 55 -9.50 2.27 13.25
N SER A 56 -10.76 2.28 12.78
CA SER A 56 -11.08 1.78 11.43
C SER A 56 -10.37 2.58 10.34
N ASN A 57 -10.39 3.91 10.44
CA ASN A 57 -9.75 4.79 9.46
C ASN A 57 -8.23 4.64 9.49
N HIS A 58 -7.65 4.58 10.69
CA HIS A 58 -6.23 4.31 10.88
C HIS A 58 -5.82 3.03 10.15
N THR A 59 -6.48 1.92 10.45
CA THR A 59 -6.16 0.62 9.90
C THR A 59 -6.35 0.56 8.38
N THR A 60 -7.39 1.20 7.82
CA THR A 60 -7.58 1.30 6.36
C THR A 60 -6.43 2.07 5.69
N PHE A 61 -6.05 3.24 6.20
CA PHE A 61 -4.96 4.02 5.60
C PHE A 61 -3.59 3.36 5.75
N VAL A 62 -3.35 2.64 6.84
CA VAL A 62 -2.14 1.82 7.00
C VAL A 62 -2.08 0.76 5.90
N LEU A 63 -3.18 0.05 5.62
CA LEU A 63 -3.22 -0.96 4.55
C LEU A 63 -3.07 -0.33 3.17
N ILE A 64 -3.72 0.80 2.89
CA ILE A 64 -3.56 1.53 1.62
C ILE A 64 -2.09 1.91 1.40
N THR A 65 -1.45 2.48 2.42
CA THR A 65 -0.03 2.87 2.34
C THR A 65 0.86 1.65 2.13
N SER A 66 0.59 0.54 2.82
CA SER A 66 1.35 -0.70 2.68
C SER A 66 1.16 -1.36 1.31
N ALA A 67 -0.03 -1.26 0.73
CA ALA A 67 -0.30 -1.69 -0.64
C ALA A 67 0.43 -0.80 -1.66
N GLY A 68 0.46 0.52 -1.42
CA GLY A 68 1.26 1.47 -2.18
C GLY A 68 2.75 1.13 -2.13
N LEU A 69 3.27 0.79 -0.94
CA LEU A 69 4.66 0.33 -0.76
C LEU A 69 4.93 -0.95 -1.56
N ALA A 70 4.02 -1.92 -1.49
CA ALA A 70 4.13 -3.16 -2.24
C ALA A 70 4.19 -2.89 -3.76
N GLY A 71 3.27 -2.06 -4.27
CA GLY A 71 3.24 -1.64 -5.67
C GLY A 71 4.50 -0.87 -6.08
N LEU A 72 4.95 0.09 -5.26
CA LEU A 72 6.18 0.86 -5.48
C LEU A 72 7.39 -0.08 -5.59
N SER A 73 7.57 -0.98 -4.62
CA SER A 73 8.69 -1.91 -4.63
C SER A 73 8.67 -2.89 -5.79
N GLY A 74 7.48 -3.29 -6.26
CA GLY A 74 7.35 -4.07 -7.49
C GLY A 74 7.73 -3.25 -8.72
N ALA A 75 7.33 -1.98 -8.78
CA ALA A 75 7.66 -1.08 -9.88
C ALA A 75 9.17 -0.83 -10.01
N VAL A 76 9.90 -0.74 -8.90
CA VAL A 76 11.36 -0.52 -8.88
C VAL A 76 12.19 -1.80 -8.76
N SER A 77 11.56 -2.98 -8.83
CA SER A 77 12.25 -4.27 -8.71
C SER A 77 13.27 -4.50 -9.84
N PHE A 78 14.22 -5.40 -9.60
CA PHE A 78 15.20 -5.84 -10.61
C PHE A 78 14.53 -6.65 -11.72
N ASP A 79 13.53 -7.46 -11.34
CA ASP A 79 12.72 -8.23 -12.27
C ASP A 79 11.49 -7.47 -12.71
N GLN A 80 10.86 -7.96 -13.78
CA GLN A 80 9.55 -7.51 -14.22
C GLN A 80 8.50 -8.60 -14.01
N GLY A 81 7.25 -8.19 -14.11
CA GLY A 81 6.14 -9.13 -14.10
C GLY A 81 5.80 -9.68 -12.72
N PRO A 82 5.21 -10.89 -12.64
CA PRO A 82 4.87 -11.54 -11.37
C PRO A 82 6.07 -11.75 -10.42
N ARG A 83 7.28 -11.94 -10.96
CA ARG A 83 8.52 -12.09 -10.17
C ARG A 83 8.84 -10.84 -9.36
N ALA A 84 8.56 -9.66 -9.92
CA ALA A 84 8.74 -8.39 -9.23
C ALA A 84 7.82 -8.23 -8.02
N LEU A 85 6.67 -8.92 -8.02
CA LEU A 85 5.60 -8.71 -7.06
C LEU A 85 5.46 -9.83 -6.03
N ILE A 86 6.09 -10.99 -6.21
CA ILE A 86 5.99 -12.10 -5.27
C ILE A 86 6.36 -11.70 -3.83
N TRP A 87 7.49 -11.03 -3.63
CA TRP A 87 7.92 -10.61 -2.29
C TRP A 87 7.05 -9.50 -1.69
N PRO A 88 6.77 -8.39 -2.39
CA PRO A 88 5.95 -7.34 -1.79
C PRO A 88 4.50 -7.77 -1.56
N THR A 89 3.91 -8.59 -2.43
CA THR A 89 2.58 -9.18 -2.17
C THR A 89 2.60 -10.12 -0.98
N THR A 90 3.62 -10.96 -0.84
CA THR A 90 3.76 -11.85 0.32
C THR A 90 3.99 -11.08 1.61
N ALA A 91 4.80 -10.01 1.57
CA ALA A 91 5.00 -9.12 2.71
C ALA A 91 3.70 -8.41 3.11
N PHE A 92 2.94 -7.89 2.14
CA PHE A 92 1.65 -7.28 2.39
C PHE A 92 0.62 -8.28 2.94
N ALA A 93 0.51 -9.47 2.34
CA ALA A 93 -0.44 -10.50 2.76
C ALA A 93 -0.16 -10.99 4.18
N LEU A 94 1.07 -11.46 4.43
CA LEU A 94 1.42 -12.08 5.70
C LEU A 94 1.72 -11.03 6.77
N GLY A 95 2.49 -10.00 6.43
CA GLY A 95 2.83 -8.92 7.37
C GLY A 95 1.64 -8.05 7.72
N GLY A 96 0.85 -7.65 6.72
CA GLY A 96 -0.40 -6.91 6.92
C GLY A 96 -1.46 -7.72 7.65
N GLY A 97 -1.64 -9.00 7.27
CA GLY A 97 -2.54 -9.90 7.97
C GLY A 97 -2.15 -10.09 9.44
N LEU A 98 -0.86 -10.33 9.71
CA LEU A 98 -0.36 -10.51 11.07
C LEU A 98 -0.46 -9.21 11.88
N TRP A 99 -0.23 -8.06 11.26
CA TRP A 99 -0.43 -6.76 11.90
C TRP A 99 -1.89 -6.54 12.30
N LEU A 100 -2.85 -6.85 11.42
CA LEU A 100 -4.29 -6.75 11.73
C LEU A 100 -4.74 -7.67 12.87
N VAL A 101 -4.33 -8.94 12.80
CA VAL A 101 -4.63 -9.91 13.87
C VAL A 101 -3.94 -9.50 15.17
N GLY A 102 -2.69 -9.05 15.08
CA GLY A 102 -1.91 -8.58 16.20
C GLY A 102 -2.49 -7.34 16.87
N GLU A 103 -3.08 -6.43 16.10
CA GLU A 103 -3.76 -5.26 16.63
C GLU A 103 -4.97 -5.66 17.49
N ARG A 104 -5.72 -6.69 17.08
CA ARG A 104 -6.79 -7.28 17.90
C ARG A 104 -6.25 -7.95 19.15
N VAL A 105 -5.19 -8.74 19.02
CA VAL A 105 -4.52 -9.39 20.16
C VAL A 105 -4.04 -8.36 21.20
N TRP A 106 -3.45 -7.26 20.73
CA TRP A 106 -3.01 -6.17 21.57
C TRP A 106 -4.19 -5.47 22.26
N GLN A 107 -5.30 -5.25 21.56
CA GLN A 107 -6.50 -4.63 22.14
C GLN A 107 -7.20 -5.51 23.18
N GLU A 108 -7.23 -6.83 22.97
CA GLU A 108 -7.93 -7.78 23.85
C GLU A 108 -7.16 -8.05 25.15
N TRP A 109 -5.85 -8.34 25.08
CA TRP A 109 -5.06 -8.69 26.28
C TRP A 109 -3.67 -8.04 26.38
N GLY A 110 -3.35 -7.09 25.51
CA GLY A 110 -2.12 -6.30 25.59
C GLY A 110 -0.87 -7.00 25.05
N TRP A 111 -0.96 -8.14 24.37
CA TRP A 111 0.22 -8.81 23.81
C TRP A 111 0.68 -8.14 22.51
N GLN A 112 1.85 -7.50 22.55
CA GLN A 112 2.36 -6.65 21.46
C GLN A 112 3.19 -7.40 20.41
N ILE A 113 3.60 -8.65 20.66
CA ILE A 113 4.53 -9.35 19.77
C ILE A 113 3.94 -9.52 18.35
N PRO A 114 2.71 -10.01 18.16
CA PRO A 114 2.21 -10.24 16.80
C PRO A 114 2.07 -8.96 15.98
N VAL A 115 1.57 -7.87 16.58
CA VAL A 115 1.47 -6.57 15.89
C VAL A 115 2.83 -6.01 15.52
N SER A 116 3.83 -6.18 16.40
CA SER A 116 5.20 -5.72 16.15
C SER A 116 5.86 -6.52 15.04
N VAL A 117 5.73 -7.85 15.03
CA VAL A 117 6.28 -8.70 13.97
C VAL A 117 5.63 -8.36 12.62
N GLY A 118 4.31 -8.18 12.57
CA GLY A 118 3.62 -7.73 11.36
C GLY A 118 4.11 -6.37 10.86
N ALA A 119 4.27 -5.40 11.77
CA ALA A 119 4.81 -4.08 11.44
C ALA A 119 6.25 -4.15 10.91
N LEU A 120 7.13 -4.93 11.53
CA LEU A 120 8.52 -5.11 11.10
C LEU A 120 8.62 -5.83 9.76
N ALA A 121 7.73 -6.77 9.48
CA ALA A 121 7.65 -7.44 8.18
C ALA A 121 7.21 -6.49 7.06
N LEU A 122 6.25 -5.59 7.34
CA LEU A 122 5.85 -4.53 6.41
C LEU A 122 6.92 -3.46 6.23
N ALA A 123 7.69 -3.16 7.28
CA ALA A 123 8.82 -2.24 7.22
C ALA A 123 10.01 -2.82 6.43
N GLY A 124 10.10 -4.14 6.36
CA GLY A 124 11.12 -4.87 5.62
C GLY A 124 12.39 -5.20 6.41
N VAL A 125 12.23 -5.50 7.70
CA VAL A 125 13.32 -5.97 8.57
C VAL A 125 13.85 -7.33 8.08
N PRO A 126 15.15 -7.64 8.26
CA PRO A 126 15.72 -8.94 7.93
C PRO A 126 14.89 -10.14 8.38
N PHE A 127 15.02 -11.24 7.64
CA PHE A 127 14.25 -12.47 7.84
C PHE A 127 12.74 -12.31 7.64
N THR A 128 12.33 -11.34 6.82
CA THR A 128 10.95 -11.16 6.38
C THR A 128 10.91 -11.00 4.86
N PRO A 129 9.79 -11.36 4.20
CA PRO A 129 9.63 -11.08 2.77
C PRO A 129 9.80 -9.59 2.41
N GLY A 130 9.51 -8.67 3.35
CA GLY A 130 9.71 -7.23 3.12
C GLY A 130 11.18 -6.83 3.01
N PHE A 131 12.13 -7.62 3.54
CA PHE A 131 13.56 -7.36 3.33
C PHE A 131 13.97 -7.58 1.88
N LEU A 132 13.34 -8.54 1.21
CA LEU A 132 13.60 -8.89 -0.19
C LEU A 132 13.12 -7.80 -1.15
N THR A 133 12.34 -6.81 -0.68
CA THR A 133 11.89 -5.67 -1.49
C THR A 133 12.85 -4.46 -1.40
N GLN A 134 13.68 -4.41 -0.35
CA GLN A 134 14.58 -3.30 -0.07
C GLN A 134 15.60 -3.03 -1.19
N PRO A 135 16.17 -4.03 -1.87
CA PRO A 135 17.05 -3.80 -3.01
C PRO A 135 16.41 -3.01 -4.15
N GLY A 136 15.14 -3.25 -4.46
CA GLY A 136 14.43 -2.49 -5.48
C GLY A 136 14.28 -1.04 -5.06
N LEU A 137 13.85 -0.79 -3.82
CA LEU A 137 13.71 0.56 -3.25
C LEU A 137 15.05 1.31 -3.19
N ALA A 138 16.15 0.61 -2.90
CA ALA A 138 17.49 1.18 -2.87
C ALA A 138 17.94 1.73 -4.23
N ARG A 139 17.38 1.26 -5.35
CA ARG A 139 17.65 1.80 -6.68
C ARG A 139 17.20 3.24 -6.84
N LEU A 140 16.24 3.71 -6.05
CA LEU A 140 15.85 5.13 -6.08
C LEU A 140 17.03 6.04 -5.69
N ILE A 141 17.95 5.55 -4.85
CA ILE A 141 19.16 6.30 -4.47
C ILE A 141 20.18 6.32 -5.60
N THR A 142 20.36 5.19 -6.30
CA THR A 142 21.49 4.99 -7.23
C THR A 142 21.19 5.34 -8.69
N THR A 143 19.92 5.50 -9.08
CA THR A 143 19.53 5.65 -10.50
C THR A 143 19.70 7.07 -11.05
N GLY A 144 19.60 8.11 -10.20
CA GLY A 144 19.79 9.51 -10.63
C GLY A 144 19.16 10.53 -9.66
N SER A 145 19.44 11.81 -9.88
CA SER A 145 19.06 12.91 -8.96
C SER A 145 17.56 13.02 -8.71
N ILE A 146 16.73 12.88 -9.76
CA ILE A 146 15.26 12.90 -9.64
C ILE A 146 14.79 11.74 -8.76
N PHE A 147 15.35 10.54 -8.96
CA PHE A 147 15.01 9.38 -8.15
C PHE A 147 15.48 9.54 -6.69
N THR A 148 16.61 10.21 -6.45
CA THR A 148 17.07 10.53 -5.09
C THR A 148 16.12 11.49 -4.39
N LEU A 149 15.55 12.47 -5.12
CA LEU A 149 14.50 13.34 -4.57
C LEU A 149 13.25 12.52 -4.21
N LEU A 150 12.82 11.61 -5.10
CA LEU A 150 11.72 10.68 -4.83
C LEU A 150 12.01 9.78 -3.63
N PHE A 151 13.25 9.32 -3.48
CA PHE A 151 13.71 8.56 -2.33
C PHE A 151 13.56 9.36 -1.04
N ALA A 152 13.92 10.65 -1.02
CA ALA A 152 13.74 11.50 0.16
C ALA A 152 12.26 11.60 0.58
N VAL A 153 11.35 11.78 -0.39
CA VAL A 153 9.90 11.80 -0.12
C VAL A 153 9.42 10.42 0.35
N TYR A 154 9.91 9.35 -0.26
CA TYR A 154 9.65 7.97 0.17
C TYR A 154 10.08 7.74 1.63
N VAL A 155 11.28 8.18 2.03
CA VAL A 155 11.76 8.03 3.41
C VAL A 155 10.82 8.74 4.38
N ILE A 156 10.33 9.93 4.04
CA ILE A 156 9.35 10.65 4.87
C ILE A 156 8.04 9.85 4.97
N ALA A 157 7.50 9.40 3.84
CA ALA A 157 6.27 8.60 3.81
C ALA A 157 6.40 7.32 4.63
N GLN A 158 7.49 6.57 4.43
CA GLN A 158 7.77 5.32 5.12
C GLN A 158 8.02 5.53 6.62
N THR A 159 8.70 6.62 7.00
CA THR A 159 8.90 7.02 8.40
C THR A 159 7.56 7.22 9.11
N ILE A 160 6.64 7.97 8.50
CA ILE A 160 5.31 8.22 9.04
C ILE A 160 4.49 6.92 9.11
N GLN A 161 4.58 6.08 8.06
CA GLN A 161 3.91 4.78 8.01
C GLN A 161 4.40 3.84 9.12
N ILE A 162 5.71 3.74 9.35
CA ILE A 162 6.28 2.92 10.43
C ILE A 162 5.84 3.46 11.79
N GLY A 163 5.82 4.79 11.96
CA GLY A 163 5.21 5.41 13.13
C GLY A 163 3.77 4.95 13.34
N ALA A 164 2.95 5.00 12.27
CA ALA A 164 1.55 4.59 12.31
C ALA A 164 1.40 3.09 12.65
N LEU A 165 2.18 2.21 12.03
CA LEU A 165 2.20 0.76 12.30
C LEU A 165 2.52 0.44 13.76
N LEU A 166 3.43 1.21 14.37
CA LEU A 166 3.89 1.04 15.74
C LEU A 166 3.09 1.89 16.75
N ARG A 167 1.88 2.33 16.39
CA ARG A 167 0.98 3.10 17.28
C ARG A 167 0.81 2.46 18.67
N SER A 168 0.79 1.13 18.73
CA SER A 168 0.61 0.36 19.97
C SER A 168 1.77 0.50 20.97
N TRP A 169 2.96 0.93 20.52
CA TRP A 169 4.14 1.06 21.39
C TRP A 169 4.09 2.28 22.30
N GLY A 170 3.42 3.35 21.87
CA GLY A 170 3.29 4.59 22.64
C GLY A 170 1.99 4.69 23.45
N ALA A 171 1.10 3.71 23.37
CA ALA A 171 -0.21 3.76 24.02
C ALA A 171 -0.16 3.17 25.43
N GLU A 172 -0.79 3.84 26.39
CA GLU A 172 -0.93 3.31 27.75
C GLU A 172 -1.73 2.01 27.75
N ARG A 173 -1.23 1.02 28.50
CA ARG A 173 -1.85 -0.30 28.63
C ARG A 173 -3.17 -0.11 29.38
N ARG A 174 -4.28 -0.36 28.68
CA ARG A 174 -5.60 -0.46 29.33
C ARG A 174 -5.71 -1.82 30.01
N ASP A 175 -6.36 -1.85 31.16
CA ASP A 175 -6.65 -3.11 31.85
C ASP A 175 -7.47 -4.01 30.91
N PRO A 176 -7.03 -5.25 30.68
CA PRO A 176 -7.70 -6.12 29.75
C PRO A 176 -9.07 -6.54 30.30
N PRO A 177 -10.14 -6.54 29.48
CA PRO A 177 -11.40 -7.14 29.88
C PRO A 177 -11.23 -8.64 30.17
N VAL A 178 -12.21 -9.23 30.87
CA VAL A 178 -12.24 -10.68 31.12
C VAL A 178 -12.20 -11.43 29.77
N LEU A 179 -11.12 -12.18 29.57
CA LEU A 179 -10.85 -12.85 28.30
C LEU A 179 -11.73 -14.07 28.10
N GLN A 180 -12.41 -14.15 26.96
CA GLN A 180 -13.08 -15.38 26.54
C GLN A 180 -12.04 -16.37 26.00
N PRO A 181 -11.90 -17.58 26.60
CA PRO A 181 -10.84 -18.53 26.20
C PRO A 181 -10.86 -18.91 24.72
N MET A 182 -12.07 -19.02 24.15
CA MET A 182 -12.24 -19.35 22.73
C MET A 182 -11.76 -18.24 21.79
N ALA A 183 -11.96 -16.96 22.16
CA ALA A 183 -11.48 -15.83 21.37
C ALA A 183 -9.94 -15.77 21.36
N VAL A 184 -9.32 -16.01 22.53
CA VAL A 184 -7.87 -16.11 22.66
C VAL A 184 -7.31 -17.23 21.79
N ALA A 185 -7.88 -18.44 21.87
CA ALA A 185 -7.44 -19.58 21.07
C ALA A 185 -7.52 -19.28 19.56
N ARG A 186 -8.63 -18.69 19.08
CA ARG A 186 -8.80 -18.32 17.66
C ARG A 186 -7.75 -17.32 17.20
N LEU A 187 -7.47 -16.29 18.00
CA LEU A 187 -6.47 -15.27 17.67
C LEU A 187 -5.05 -15.82 17.71
N LEU A 188 -4.73 -16.73 18.65
CA LEU A 188 -3.44 -17.42 18.68
C LEU A 188 -3.24 -18.30 17.44
N ILE A 189 -4.26 -19.08 17.07
CA ILE A 189 -4.24 -19.90 15.85
C ILE A 189 -4.01 -19.00 14.63
N ALA A 190 -4.70 -17.87 14.53
CA ALA A 190 -4.50 -16.91 13.43
C ALA A 190 -3.07 -16.32 13.43
N CYS A 191 -2.51 -15.98 14.60
CA CYS A 191 -1.13 -15.50 14.71
C CYS A 191 -0.12 -16.55 14.24
N ILE A 192 -0.32 -17.82 14.62
CA ILE A 192 0.55 -18.92 14.19
C ILE A 192 0.40 -19.17 12.69
N ALA A 193 -0.84 -19.20 12.20
CA ALA A 193 -1.16 -19.44 10.79
C ALA A 193 -0.59 -18.36 9.86
N LEU A 194 -0.36 -17.13 10.35
CA LEU A 194 0.25 -16.04 9.58
C LEU A 194 1.75 -15.91 9.87
N GLY A 195 2.15 -16.01 11.13
CA GLY A 195 3.53 -15.82 11.58
C GLY A 195 4.46 -16.95 11.15
N LEU A 196 4.00 -18.20 11.12
CA LEU A 196 4.83 -19.33 10.70
C LEU A 196 5.15 -19.27 9.20
N PRO A 197 4.17 -19.06 8.28
CA PRO A 197 4.50 -18.83 6.88
C PRO A 197 5.35 -17.58 6.67
N LEU A 198 5.13 -16.50 7.42
CA LEU A 198 5.94 -15.28 7.32
C LEU A 198 7.41 -15.56 7.64
N ALA A 199 7.66 -16.27 8.73
CA ALA A 199 9.01 -16.69 9.11
C ALA A 199 9.60 -17.65 8.08
N PHE A 200 8.84 -18.66 7.63
CA PHE A 200 9.29 -19.61 6.61
C PHE A 200 9.72 -18.90 5.32
N VAL A 201 8.92 -17.95 4.83
CA VAL A 201 9.25 -17.16 3.64
C VAL A 201 10.51 -16.32 3.85
N GLY A 202 10.65 -15.71 5.04
CA GLY A 202 11.80 -14.87 5.34
C GLY A 202 13.12 -15.63 5.55
N PHE A 203 13.08 -16.83 6.12
CA PHE A 203 14.26 -17.67 6.35
C PHE A 203 14.63 -18.53 5.15
N LEU A 204 13.64 -18.99 4.38
CA LEU A 204 13.82 -19.92 3.26
C LEU A 204 13.23 -19.37 1.94
N PRO A 205 13.62 -18.16 1.50
CA PRO A 205 13.03 -17.57 0.30
C PRO A 205 13.35 -18.35 -0.97
N GLN A 206 14.46 -19.09 -1.03
CA GLN A 206 14.78 -19.98 -2.16
C GLN A 206 13.73 -21.09 -2.33
N THR A 207 13.26 -21.66 -1.23
CA THR A 207 12.21 -22.69 -1.26
C THR A 207 10.91 -22.11 -1.79
N VAL A 208 10.54 -20.91 -1.35
CA VAL A 208 9.32 -20.22 -1.81
C VAL A 208 9.42 -19.84 -3.29
N ALA A 209 10.57 -19.29 -3.70
CA ALA A 209 10.85 -18.97 -5.10
C ALA A 209 10.74 -20.21 -5.99
N THR A 210 11.27 -21.36 -5.53
CA THR A 210 11.20 -22.63 -6.26
C THR A 210 9.76 -23.17 -6.33
N LEU A 211 9.02 -23.14 -5.21
CA LEU A 211 7.61 -23.56 -5.17
C LEU A 211 6.73 -22.70 -6.09
N ALA A 212 7.04 -21.41 -6.20
CA ALA A 212 6.37 -20.49 -7.11
C ALA A 212 6.82 -20.62 -8.57
N SER A 213 7.77 -21.50 -8.89
CA SER A 213 8.41 -21.60 -10.22
C SER A 213 9.08 -20.29 -10.67
N MET A 214 9.64 -19.54 -9.72
CA MET A 214 10.30 -18.24 -9.90
C MET A 214 11.68 -18.19 -9.20
N PRO A 215 12.62 -19.09 -9.54
CA PRO A 215 13.91 -19.19 -8.83
C PRO A 215 14.74 -17.90 -8.88
N ASP A 216 14.57 -17.09 -9.93
CA ASP A 216 15.32 -15.84 -10.12
C ASP A 216 14.68 -14.64 -9.39
N ALA A 217 13.57 -14.82 -8.68
CA ALA A 217 12.88 -13.68 -8.05
C ALA A 217 13.66 -13.08 -6.87
N ILE A 218 14.70 -13.74 -6.36
CA ILE A 218 15.53 -13.21 -5.27
C ILE A 218 16.46 -12.14 -5.84
N PRO A 219 16.46 -10.91 -5.29
CA PRO A 219 17.30 -9.83 -5.81
C PRO A 219 18.79 -10.20 -5.81
N PRO A 220 19.53 -9.94 -6.91
CA PRO A 220 20.92 -10.38 -7.07
C PRO A 220 21.91 -9.67 -6.14
N THR A 221 21.51 -8.56 -5.53
CA THR A 221 22.36 -7.79 -4.61
C THR A 221 22.37 -8.33 -3.18
N LEU A 222 21.47 -9.26 -2.85
CA LEU A 222 21.43 -9.90 -1.53
C LEU A 222 22.34 -11.12 -1.52
N GLY A 223 22.97 -11.38 -0.37
CA GLY A 223 23.71 -12.62 -0.16
C GLY A 223 22.80 -13.84 -0.16
N ASN A 224 23.40 -15.03 -0.17
CA ASN A 224 22.64 -16.27 -0.12
C ASN A 224 21.94 -16.40 1.25
N PRO A 225 20.59 -16.52 1.28
CA PRO A 225 19.86 -16.82 2.51
C PRO A 225 20.41 -18.08 3.18
N PRO A 226 20.44 -18.18 4.52
CA PRO A 226 19.83 -17.26 5.49
C PRO A 226 20.73 -16.07 5.87
N THR A 227 21.84 -15.81 5.16
CA THR A 227 22.73 -14.69 5.51
C THR A 227 22.12 -13.35 5.12
N VAL A 228 22.11 -12.41 6.07
CA VAL A 228 21.59 -11.04 5.87
C VAL A 228 22.71 -10.14 5.36
N VAL A 229 23.27 -10.49 4.21
CA VAL A 229 24.30 -9.68 3.56
C VAL A 229 23.63 -8.79 2.53
N ALA A 230 23.78 -7.48 2.68
CA ALA A 230 23.25 -6.50 1.74
C ALA A 230 24.18 -5.27 1.66
N PRO A 231 24.22 -4.57 0.51
CA PRO A 231 24.97 -3.32 0.37
C PRO A 231 24.51 -2.25 1.36
N GLY A 232 25.41 -1.33 1.72
CA GLY A 232 25.11 -0.22 2.65
C GLY A 232 23.89 0.62 2.23
N VAL A 233 23.66 0.78 0.93
CA VAL A 233 22.51 1.51 0.37
C VAL A 233 21.17 0.85 0.74
N VAL A 234 21.13 -0.48 0.81
CA VAL A 234 19.95 -1.25 1.26
C VAL A 234 19.69 -1.00 2.74
N TRP A 235 20.75 -0.99 3.55
CA TRP A 235 20.65 -0.68 4.98
C TRP A 235 20.25 0.77 5.26
N ILE A 236 20.65 1.72 4.42
CA ILE A 236 20.17 3.11 4.51
C ILE A 236 18.69 3.18 4.17
N THR A 237 18.27 2.50 3.10
CA THR A 237 16.88 2.44 2.62
C THR A 237 15.93 1.89 3.69
N LEU A 238 16.36 0.84 4.40
CA LEU A 238 15.61 0.25 5.51
C LEU A 238 15.77 1.04 6.82
N GLY A 239 17.02 1.22 7.25
CA GLY A 239 17.37 1.65 8.59
C GLY A 239 16.98 3.08 8.89
N LEU A 240 17.11 3.99 7.92
CA LEU A 240 16.76 5.39 8.11
C LEU A 240 15.27 5.58 8.43
N PRO A 241 14.31 5.14 7.60
CA PRO A 241 12.90 5.31 7.93
C PRO A 241 12.47 4.45 9.13
N LEU A 242 13.10 3.29 9.36
CA LEU A 242 12.80 2.45 10.53
C LEU A 242 13.15 3.15 11.84
N LEU A 243 14.37 3.67 11.96
CA LEU A 243 14.82 4.36 13.17
C LEU A 243 14.01 5.64 13.42
N LEU A 244 13.77 6.44 12.38
CA LEU A 244 12.96 7.65 12.50
C LEU A 244 11.51 7.32 12.85
N GLY A 245 10.91 6.31 12.22
CA GLY A 245 9.53 5.89 12.48
C GLY A 245 9.35 5.33 13.89
N MET A 246 10.28 4.50 14.36
CA MET A 246 10.31 4.05 15.76
C MET A 246 10.46 5.23 16.72
N GLY A 247 11.34 6.19 16.43
CA GLY A 247 11.49 7.40 17.22
C GLY A 247 10.18 8.19 17.33
N ILE A 248 9.48 8.37 16.21
CA ILE A 248 8.17 9.04 16.16
C ILE A 248 7.13 8.25 16.97
N ALA A 249 7.08 6.91 16.85
CA ALA A 249 6.14 6.08 17.60
C ALA A 249 6.35 6.19 19.12
N LEU A 250 7.60 6.17 19.58
CA LEU A 250 7.95 6.29 21.00
C LEU A 250 7.68 7.70 21.56
N MET A 251 7.89 8.73 20.75
CA MET A 251 7.67 10.13 21.16
C MET A 251 6.23 10.60 20.99
N ARG A 252 5.35 9.76 20.42
CA ARG A 252 3.94 10.10 20.13
C ARG A 252 3.18 10.72 21.32
N PRO A 253 3.27 10.21 22.56
CA PRO A 253 2.54 10.79 23.69
C PRO A 253 2.90 12.26 23.93
N ARG A 254 4.17 12.62 23.68
CA ARG A 254 4.68 14.00 23.82
C ARG A 254 4.23 14.88 22.66
N PHE A 255 4.28 14.37 21.43
CA PHE A 255 3.90 15.14 20.24
C PHE A 255 2.39 15.40 20.17
N TRP A 256 1.55 14.44 20.55
CA TRP A 256 0.09 14.66 20.49
C TRP A 256 -0.41 15.70 21.49
N GLY A 257 0.25 15.85 22.64
CA GLY A 257 -0.01 16.97 23.55
C GLY A 257 0.25 18.35 22.92
N LEU A 258 1.19 18.43 21.97
CA LEU A 258 1.58 19.68 21.29
C LEU A 258 0.68 20.04 20.10
N PHE A 259 0.11 19.05 19.40
CA PHE A 259 -0.63 19.27 18.14
C PHE A 259 -2.14 19.51 18.30
N GLY A 260 -2.71 19.39 19.51
CA GLY A 260 -4.11 19.75 19.79
C GLY A 260 -5.11 19.14 18.79
N ALA A 261 -5.95 19.99 18.18
CA ALA A 261 -7.01 19.59 17.22
C ALA A 261 -6.55 19.43 15.75
N TRP A 262 -5.26 19.65 15.45
CA TRP A 262 -4.74 19.62 14.08
C TRP A 262 -4.86 18.25 13.38
N PRO A 263 -4.68 17.09 14.06
CA PRO A 263 -4.88 15.77 13.44
C PRO A 263 -6.29 15.56 12.88
N GLY A 264 -7.32 16.12 13.54
CA GLY A 264 -8.70 16.04 13.08
C GLY A 264 -8.92 16.72 11.73
N ARG A 265 -8.31 17.90 11.52
CA ARG A 265 -8.45 18.67 10.27
C ARG A 265 -7.76 18.01 9.09
N VAL A 266 -6.55 17.48 9.30
CA VAL A 266 -5.79 16.78 8.26
C VAL A 266 -6.50 15.50 7.84
N SER A 267 -7.04 14.74 8.80
CA SER A 267 -7.78 13.50 8.50
C SER A 267 -9.05 13.73 7.66
N HIS A 268 -9.75 14.86 7.84
CA HIS A 268 -10.93 15.20 7.03
C HIS A 268 -10.55 15.55 5.59
N LEU A 269 -9.39 16.18 5.37
CA LEU A 269 -8.90 16.56 4.05
C LEU A 269 -8.35 15.35 3.28
N SER A 270 -7.70 14.41 4.00
CA SER A 270 -7.08 13.21 3.43
C SER A 270 -8.05 12.05 3.17
N ARG A 271 -9.28 12.11 3.69
CA ARG A 271 -10.31 11.08 3.42
C ARG A 271 -10.69 10.96 1.95
N LEU A 272 -10.29 11.91 1.09
CA LEU A 272 -10.66 11.96 -0.33
C LEU A 272 -12.18 11.80 -0.58
N GLU A 273 -13.01 11.91 0.47
CA GLU A 273 -14.46 11.89 0.41
C GLU A 273 -14.95 13.01 -0.50
N TRP A 274 -14.26 14.16 -0.46
CA TRP A 274 -14.46 15.27 -1.37
C TRP A 274 -14.15 14.90 -2.84
N LEU A 275 -13.08 14.14 -3.10
CA LEU A 275 -12.70 13.73 -4.45
C LEU A 275 -13.62 12.64 -5.01
N PHE A 276 -14.06 11.71 -4.16
CA PHE A 276 -15.10 10.73 -4.51
C PHE A 276 -16.44 11.40 -4.74
N GLN A 277 -16.84 12.37 -3.91
CA GLN A 277 -18.04 13.18 -4.10
C GLN A 277 -17.96 14.05 -5.36
N ILE A 278 -16.78 14.61 -5.70
CA ILE A 278 -16.56 15.38 -6.94
C ILE A 278 -16.61 14.46 -8.16
N SER A 279 -15.99 13.28 -8.10
CA SER A 279 -16.07 12.28 -9.18
C SER A 279 -17.49 11.80 -9.40
N TRP A 280 -18.23 11.52 -8.32
CA TRP A 280 -19.64 11.13 -8.39
C TRP A 280 -20.52 12.27 -8.90
N TRP A 281 -20.28 13.50 -8.44
CA TRP A 281 -20.93 14.70 -8.95
C TRP A 281 -20.66 14.90 -10.44
N SER A 282 -19.42 14.69 -10.90
CA SER A 282 -19.04 14.79 -12.30
C SER A 282 -19.70 13.71 -13.15
N ILE A 283 -19.73 12.46 -12.67
CA ILE A 283 -20.40 11.35 -13.37
C ILE A 283 -21.90 11.63 -13.49
N ASN A 284 -22.55 12.07 -12.41
CA ASN A 284 -23.96 12.42 -12.45
C ASN A 284 -24.22 13.62 -13.37
N ARG A 285 -23.34 14.64 -13.38
CA ARG A 285 -23.52 15.78 -14.27
C ARG A 285 -23.29 15.46 -15.74
N VAL A 286 -22.34 14.57 -16.05
CA VAL A 286 -22.13 14.05 -17.41
C VAL A 286 -23.32 13.17 -17.82
N SER A 287 -23.85 12.36 -16.90
CA SER A 287 -25.05 11.56 -17.13
C SER A 287 -26.29 12.43 -17.37
N ASP A 288 -26.46 13.52 -16.62
CA ASP A 288 -27.57 14.47 -16.80
C ASP A 288 -27.40 15.28 -18.10
N ALA A 289 -26.17 15.66 -18.45
CA ALA A 289 -25.88 16.34 -19.71
C ALA A 289 -26.08 15.40 -20.91
N TRP A 290 -25.71 14.13 -20.78
CA TRP A 290 -25.94 13.09 -21.79
C TRP A 290 -27.42 12.75 -21.90
N GLY A 291 -28.14 12.64 -20.79
CA GLY A 291 -29.59 12.44 -20.75
C GLY A 291 -30.36 13.61 -21.38
N ASN A 292 -29.89 14.85 -21.18
CA ASN A 292 -30.45 16.02 -21.87
C ASN A 292 -30.07 16.07 -23.35
N ALA A 293 -28.86 15.65 -23.74
CA ALA A 293 -28.48 15.55 -25.14
C ALA A 293 -29.28 14.48 -25.88
N VAL A 294 -29.45 13.30 -25.27
CA VAL A 294 -30.30 12.21 -25.77
C VAL A 294 -31.77 12.63 -25.76
N GLY A 295 -32.25 13.33 -24.73
CA GLY A 295 -33.61 13.87 -24.66
C GLY A 295 -33.90 14.96 -25.71
N VAL A 296 -32.90 15.74 -26.11
CA VAL A 296 -33.01 16.70 -27.24
C VAL A 296 -32.98 15.97 -28.59
N ILE A 297 -32.23 14.87 -28.70
CA ILE A 297 -32.16 14.02 -29.90
C ILE A 297 -33.45 13.19 -30.07
N GLU A 298 -34.01 12.65 -28.99
CA GLU A 298 -35.25 11.88 -28.98
C GLU A 298 -36.50 12.79 -29.01
N GLY A 299 -36.42 14.01 -28.44
CA GLY A 299 -37.53 14.97 -28.38
C GLY A 299 -37.72 15.85 -29.63
N ALA A 300 -36.76 15.86 -30.57
CA ALA A 300 -36.85 16.61 -31.82
C ALA A 300 -36.76 15.68 -33.04
N GLY A 301 -37.50 14.57 -32.99
CA GLY A 301 -37.43 13.39 -33.86
C GLY A 301 -37.51 13.56 -35.39
N TYR A 302 -37.57 14.79 -35.91
CA TYR A 302 -37.41 15.08 -37.34
C TYR A 302 -36.18 15.97 -37.66
N MET A 303 -35.75 16.84 -36.75
CA MET A 303 -34.62 17.75 -36.99
C MET A 303 -33.26 17.06 -36.83
N GLY A 304 -33.14 16.11 -35.90
CA GLY A 304 -31.91 15.32 -35.70
C GLY A 304 -31.59 14.43 -36.91
N TRP A 305 -32.60 13.77 -37.47
CA TRP A 305 -32.46 12.99 -38.70
C TRP A 305 -32.15 13.89 -39.90
N LEU A 306 -32.76 15.07 -40.00
CA LEU A 306 -32.45 16.06 -41.03
C LEU A 306 -30.98 16.50 -40.99
N ALA A 307 -30.41 16.73 -39.79
CA ALA A 307 -29.00 17.08 -39.65
C ALA A 307 -28.07 15.93 -40.06
N VAL A 308 -28.40 14.69 -39.69
CA VAL A 308 -27.64 13.49 -40.10
C VAL A 308 -27.72 13.27 -41.61
N PHE A 309 -28.90 13.42 -42.23
CA PHE A 309 -29.05 13.31 -43.68
C PHE A 309 -28.39 14.46 -44.44
N ALA A 310 -28.42 15.68 -43.91
CA ALA A 310 -27.70 16.82 -44.49
C ALA A 310 -26.18 16.62 -44.43
N LEU A 311 -25.67 16.05 -43.33
CA LEU A 311 -24.24 15.76 -43.16
C LEU A 311 -23.78 14.62 -44.09
N LEU A 312 -24.61 13.57 -44.25
CA LEU A 312 -24.38 12.53 -45.25
C LEU A 312 -24.43 13.06 -46.69
N GLY A 313 -25.39 13.93 -47.00
CA GLY A 313 -25.49 14.59 -48.30
C GLY A 313 -24.28 15.48 -48.60
N TYR A 314 -23.81 16.25 -47.62
CA TYR A 314 -22.60 17.06 -47.75
C TYR A 314 -21.36 16.20 -48.04
N ILE A 315 -21.20 15.09 -47.31
CA ILE A 315 -20.06 14.17 -47.51
C ILE A 315 -20.09 13.56 -48.92
N LEU A 316 -21.27 13.17 -49.41
CA LEU A 316 -21.45 12.59 -50.75
C LEU A 316 -21.19 13.57 -51.90
N ILE A 317 -21.40 14.87 -51.68
CA ILE A 317 -21.13 15.91 -52.69
C ILE A 317 -19.67 16.38 -52.61
N SER A 318 -19.00 16.16 -51.48
CA SER A 318 -17.59 16.52 -51.25
C SER A 318 -16.57 15.46 -51.70
N GLN A 319 -17.02 14.37 -52.34
CA GLN A 319 -16.20 13.41 -53.09
C GLN A 319 -16.39 13.60 -54.59
#